data_AF-A9Y7K1-F1
#
_entry.id   AF-A9Y7K1-F1
#
_cell.length_a   1.000
_cell.length_b   1.000
_cell.length_c   1.000
_cell.angle_alpha   90.00
_cell.angle_beta   90.00
_cell.angle_gamma   90.00
#
_symmetry.space_group_name_H-M   'P 1'
#
loop_
_entity.id
_entity.type
_entity.pdbx_description
1 polymer ?
#
loop_
_entity_poly.entity_id
_entity_poly.type
_entity_poly.pdbx_seq_one_letter_code
_entity_poly.pdbx_strand_id
1 'polypeptide(L)'
;DRAAPLGTGGAKVGGNYAASLQAEVGAKASGYADAIYLDPSTHTKIEEVGAANFFGITADNEFITPLSPSILPSITKYSLLYLAEHRLGLKAIEGEVFAKDLGKF
;
A
#
# COMPACT_ATOMS: atom_id res chain seq x y z
N ASP A 1 -0.86 1.67 13.65
CA ASP A 1 -1.29 2.09 12.30
C ASP A 1 -0.79 3.48 11.98
N ARG A 2 -0.60 3.78 10.68
CA ARG A 2 -0.18 5.11 10.22
C ARG A 2 -1.33 6.12 10.04
N ALA A 3 -2.55 5.62 10.00
CA ALA A 3 -3.80 6.37 9.91
C ALA A 3 -4.94 5.54 10.48
N ALA A 4 -6.03 6.19 10.93
CA ALA A 4 -7.28 5.53 11.30
C ALA A 4 -8.18 5.30 10.06
N PRO A 5 -9.20 4.41 10.12
CA PRO A 5 -10.02 4.06 8.95
C PRO A 5 -10.71 5.27 8.28
N LEU A 6 -11.12 6.25 9.09
CA LEU A 6 -11.72 7.51 8.66
C LEU A 6 -10.87 8.71 9.11
N GLY A 7 -9.55 8.52 9.13
CA GLY A 7 -8.58 9.53 9.57
C GLY A 7 -7.99 10.34 8.42
N THR A 8 -6.77 10.82 8.62
CA THR A 8 -6.06 11.67 7.65
C THR A 8 -5.22 10.90 6.62
N GLY A 9 -5.42 9.59 6.48
CA GLY A 9 -4.59 8.73 5.63
C GLY A 9 -4.59 9.12 4.15
N GLY A 10 -5.76 9.50 3.62
CA GLY A 10 -5.92 10.01 2.26
C GLY A 10 -5.34 11.41 1.99
N ALA A 11 -4.76 12.07 3.01
CA ALA A 11 -4.12 13.37 2.90
C ALA A 11 -2.63 13.30 3.23
N LYS A 12 -1.80 14.08 2.54
CA LYS A 12 -0.35 14.11 2.79
C LYS A 12 0.01 15.07 3.93
N VAL A 13 -0.30 14.67 5.16
CA VAL A 13 -0.09 15.50 6.37
C VAL A 13 0.92 14.87 7.33
N GLY A 14 1.61 15.72 8.11
CA GLY A 14 2.69 15.28 9.01
C GLY A 14 2.25 14.30 10.10
N GLY A 15 0.98 14.34 10.53
CA GLY A 15 0.45 13.42 11.54
C GLY A 15 0.57 11.94 11.13
N ASN A 16 0.42 11.63 9.83
CA ASN A 16 0.55 10.26 9.36
C ASN A 16 2.01 9.75 9.41
N TYR A 17 2.98 10.66 9.33
CA TYR A 17 4.40 10.33 9.47
C TYR A 17 4.78 10.20 10.94
N ALA A 18 4.28 11.09 11.80
CA ALA A 18 4.48 10.96 13.24
C ALA A 18 3.98 9.61 13.76
N ALA A 19 2.83 9.14 13.27
CA ALA A 19 2.27 7.82 13.60
C ALA A 19 3.09 6.63 13.05
N SER A 20 3.88 6.81 11.99
CA SER A 20 4.67 5.73 11.37
C SER A 20 6.03 5.51 12.03
N LEU A 21 6.60 6.53 12.69
CA LEU A 21 7.99 6.51 13.18
C LEU A 21 8.31 5.32 14.10
N GLN A 22 7.42 4.98 15.04
CA GLN A 22 7.68 3.88 15.96
C GLN A 22 7.78 2.53 15.23
N ALA A 23 6.89 2.29 14.26
CA ALA A 23 6.89 1.06 13.47
C ALA A 23 8.12 0.99 12.55
N GLU A 24 8.48 2.09 11.91
CA GLU A 24 9.68 2.21 11.07
C GLU A 24 10.96 1.90 11.87
N VAL A 25 11.13 2.50 13.05
CA VAL A 25 12.28 2.25 13.94
C VAL A 25 12.33 0.79 14.36
N GLY A 26 11.20 0.19 14.73
CA GLY A 26 11.13 -1.22 15.11
C GLY A 26 11.49 -2.17 13.97
N ALA A 27 10.99 -1.91 12.76
CA ALA A 27 11.29 -2.69 11.56
C ALA A 27 12.78 -2.62 11.22
N LYS A 28 13.37 -1.42 11.21
CA LYS A 28 14.80 -1.21 10.94
C LYS A 28 15.70 -1.83 11.99
N ALA A 29 15.35 -1.72 13.28
CA ALA A 29 16.07 -2.37 14.36
C ALA A 29 16.05 -3.91 14.25
N SER A 30 15.03 -4.46 13.59
CA SER A 30 14.88 -5.90 13.32
C SER A 30 15.51 -6.34 11.98
N GLY A 31 16.20 -5.45 11.27
CA GLY A 31 16.88 -5.77 10.01
C GLY A 31 16.01 -5.68 8.74
N TYR A 32 14.80 -5.14 8.83
CA TYR A 32 13.93 -4.92 7.67
C TYR A 32 14.12 -3.51 7.08
N ALA A 33 13.69 -3.33 5.83
CA ALA A 33 13.80 -2.04 5.14
C ALA A 33 12.85 -0.97 5.73
N ASP A 34 11.58 -1.33 5.95
CA ASP A 34 10.53 -0.49 6.52
C ASP A 34 9.36 -1.36 7.01
N ALA A 35 8.33 -0.74 7.60
CA ALA A 35 7.09 -1.40 8.00
C ALA A 35 6.06 -1.44 6.85
N ILE A 36 5.32 -2.54 6.74
CA ILE A 36 4.09 -2.61 5.93
C ILE A 36 2.90 -2.31 6.84
N TYR A 37 2.02 -1.42 6.40
CA TYR A 37 0.79 -1.07 7.10
C TYR A 37 -0.40 -1.82 6.49
N LEU A 38 -1.20 -2.43 7.36
CA LEU A 38 -2.45 -3.07 7.00
C LEU A 38 -3.63 -2.13 7.22
N ASP A 39 -4.82 -2.52 6.77
CA ASP A 39 -6.03 -1.76 6.98
C ASP A 39 -6.29 -1.58 8.48
N PRO A 40 -6.51 -0.35 8.97
CA PRO A 40 -6.56 -0.07 10.40
C PRO A 40 -7.81 -0.64 11.10
N SER A 41 -8.78 -1.14 10.35
CA SER A 41 -10.02 -1.72 10.90
C SER A 41 -9.88 -3.19 11.27
N THR A 42 -9.22 -3.99 10.43
CA THR A 42 -9.22 -5.45 10.55
C THR A 42 -7.83 -6.07 10.50
N HIS A 43 -6.80 -5.32 10.06
CA HIS A 43 -5.43 -5.82 9.90
C HIS A 43 -5.37 -7.08 9.01
N THR A 44 -6.18 -7.12 7.95
CA THR A 44 -6.24 -8.27 7.02
C THR A 44 -5.74 -7.93 5.61
N LYS A 45 -5.74 -6.65 5.24
CA LYS A 45 -5.42 -6.16 3.89
C LYS A 45 -4.24 -5.21 3.91
N ILE A 46 -3.34 -5.31 2.95
CA ILE A 46 -2.20 -4.39 2.76
C ILE A 46 -2.73 -3.03 2.32
N GLU A 47 -2.20 -1.96 2.91
CA GLU A 47 -2.46 -0.58 2.48
C GLU A 47 -1.20 0.10 1.93
N GLU A 48 -0.13 0.20 2.72
CA GLU A 48 1.06 1.00 2.40
C GLU A 48 2.35 0.25 2.79
N VAL A 49 3.45 0.51 2.08
CA VAL A 49 4.81 0.03 2.38
C VAL A 49 5.64 1.24 2.80
N GLY A 50 5.79 1.45 4.11
CA GLY A 50 6.48 2.62 4.64
C GLY A 50 5.79 3.92 4.23
N ALA A 51 6.50 4.74 3.47
CA ALA A 51 6.01 5.98 2.87
C ALA A 51 5.62 5.86 1.38
N ALA A 52 5.44 4.64 0.86
CA ALA A 52 5.09 4.33 -0.52
C ALA A 52 3.86 3.41 -0.62
N ASN A 53 3.14 3.46 -1.75
CA ASN A 53 2.07 2.51 -2.03
C ASN A 53 2.63 1.12 -2.38
N PHE A 54 1.84 0.08 -2.11
CA PHE A 54 2.07 -1.29 -2.57
C PHE A 54 1.54 -1.51 -4.00
N PHE A 55 2.22 -2.31 -4.81
CA PHE A 55 1.62 -3.01 -5.94
C PHE A 55 2.21 -4.42 -6.05
N GLY A 56 1.44 -5.35 -6.62
CA GLY A 56 1.88 -6.70 -6.94
C GLY A 56 1.49 -7.07 -8.36
N ILE A 57 2.26 -7.97 -8.99
CA ILE A 57 1.98 -8.50 -10.33
C ILE A 57 1.65 -9.97 -10.18
N THR A 58 0.51 -10.43 -10.67
CA THR A 58 0.16 -11.86 -10.62
C THR A 58 0.80 -12.65 -11.76
N ALA A 59 0.83 -13.98 -11.65
CA ALA A 59 1.25 -14.87 -12.73
C ALA A 59 0.39 -14.72 -14.02
N ASP A 60 -0.85 -14.26 -13.87
CA ASP A 60 -1.79 -13.99 -14.97
C ASP A 60 -1.65 -12.56 -15.54
N ASN A 61 -0.53 -11.88 -15.28
CA ASN A 61 -0.24 -10.52 -15.77
C ASN A 61 -1.25 -9.45 -15.31
N GLU A 62 -1.76 -9.57 -14.07
CA GLU A 62 -2.57 -8.52 -13.45
C GLU A 62 -1.69 -7.61 -12.58
N PHE A 63 -1.75 -6.30 -12.81
CA PHE A 63 -1.18 -5.27 -11.92
C PHE A 63 -2.23 -4.93 -10.85
N ILE A 64 -1.97 -5.27 -9.59
CA ILE A 64 -2.92 -5.05 -8.50
C ILE A 64 -2.32 -4.11 -7.47
N THR A 65 -3.05 -3.05 -7.12
CA THR A 65 -2.69 -2.09 -6.06
C THR A 65 -3.87 -1.92 -5.07
N PRO A 66 -3.61 -1.69 -3.78
CA PRO A 66 -4.67 -1.53 -2.80
C PRO A 66 -5.49 -0.25 -3.00
N LEU A 67 -6.79 -0.31 -2.68
CA LEU A 67 -7.70 0.84 -2.64
C LEU A 67 -8.45 0.88 -1.29
N SER A 68 -8.32 1.98 -0.56
CA SER A 68 -8.93 2.22 0.74
C SER A 68 -8.97 3.73 1.04
N PRO A 69 -9.96 4.24 1.81
CA PRO A 69 -10.01 5.64 2.24
C PRO A 69 -8.79 6.10 3.07
N SER A 70 -8.08 5.18 3.73
CA SER A 70 -6.88 5.47 4.54
C SER A 70 -5.57 5.43 3.75
N ILE A 71 -5.59 5.11 2.46
CA ILE A 71 -4.41 5.09 1.58
C ILE A 71 -4.15 6.47 0.98
N LEU A 72 -2.89 6.87 0.92
CA LEU A 72 -2.50 8.09 0.23
C LEU A 72 -2.61 7.89 -1.30
N PRO A 73 -3.35 8.74 -2.03
CA PRO A 73 -3.49 8.63 -3.49
C PRO A 73 -2.20 9.05 -4.20
N SER A 74 -1.22 8.14 -4.32
CA SER A 74 0.08 8.44 -4.92
C SER A 74 -0.04 8.72 -6.42
N ILE A 75 0.63 9.79 -6.86
CA ILE A 75 0.81 10.11 -8.28
C ILE A 75 1.54 8.96 -9.00
N THR A 76 2.56 8.36 -8.36
CA THR A 76 3.31 7.26 -8.96
C THR A 76 2.43 6.02 -9.15
N LYS A 77 1.56 5.69 -8.18
CA LYS A 77 0.60 4.59 -8.31
C LYS A 77 -0.29 4.78 -9.54
N TYR A 78 -0.92 5.94 -9.68
CA TYR A 78 -1.80 6.23 -10.83
C TYR A 78 -1.04 6.27 -12.16
N SER A 79 0.20 6.75 -12.16
CA SER A 79 1.06 6.71 -13.35
C SER A 79 1.38 5.26 -13.77
N LEU A 80 1.67 4.39 -12.80
CA LEU A 80 1.95 2.97 -13.06
C LEU A 80 0.71 2.21 -13.52
N LEU A 81 -0.46 2.46 -12.92
CA LEU A 81 -1.74 1.90 -13.38
C LEU A 81 -1.98 2.23 -14.86
N TYR A 82 -1.82 3.49 -15.23
CA TYR A 82 -1.98 3.94 -16.62
C TYR A 82 -1.02 3.23 -17.57
N LEU A 83 0.28 3.18 -17.22
CA LEU A 83 1.29 2.52 -18.05
C LEU A 83 1.08 1.01 -18.14
N ALA A 84 0.70 0.36 -17.05
CA ALA A 84 0.40 -1.07 -17.01
C ALA A 84 -0.67 -1.43 -18.05
N GLU A 85 -1.79 -0.70 -18.04
CA GLU A 85 -2.91 -0.93 -18.96
C GLU A 85 -2.58 -0.53 -20.41
N HIS A 86 -2.02 0.67 -20.62
CA HIS A 86 -1.94 1.26 -21.96
C HIS A 86 -0.63 0.97 -22.70
N ARG A 87 0.42 0.54 -21.99
CA ARG A 87 1.77 0.36 -22.56
C ARG A 87 2.33 -1.03 -22.36
N LEU A 88 1.95 -1.72 -21.28
CA LEU A 88 2.51 -3.02 -20.91
C LEU A 88 1.56 -4.19 -21.17
N GLY A 89 0.29 -3.92 -21.50
CA GLY A 89 -0.72 -4.95 -21.77
C GLY A 89 -1.11 -5.75 -20.53
N LEU A 90 -0.91 -5.19 -19.34
CA LEU A 90 -1.32 -5.78 -18.07
C LEU A 90 -2.75 -5.36 -17.74
N LYS A 91 -3.50 -6.22 -17.04
CA LYS A 91 -4.79 -5.84 -16.47
C LYS A 91 -4.55 -5.04 -15.18
N ALA A 92 -4.90 -3.76 -15.17
CA ALA A 92 -4.74 -2.87 -14.03
C ALA A 92 -5.96 -2.94 -13.09
N ILE A 93 -5.73 -3.21 -11.80
CA ILE A 93 -6.78 -3.42 -10.79
C ILE A 93 -6.47 -2.62 -9.53
N GLU A 94 -7.41 -1.78 -9.14
CA GLU A 94 -7.46 -1.19 -7.80
C GLU A 94 -8.45 -2.01 -6.95
N GLY A 95 -8.00 -2.58 -5.83
CA GLY A 95 -8.84 -3.48 -5.04
C GLY A 95 -8.25 -3.89 -3.70
N GLU A 96 -8.78 -4.95 -3.10
CA GLU A 96 -8.27 -5.46 -1.83
C GLU A 96 -7.08 -6.41 -2.03
N VAL A 97 -6.04 -6.24 -1.20
CA VAL A 97 -4.88 -7.14 -1.18
C VAL A 97 -4.76 -7.78 0.19
N PHE A 98 -5.28 -8.99 0.35
CA PHE A 98 -5.19 -9.72 1.61
C PHE A 98 -3.76 -10.17 1.91
N ALA A 99 -3.28 -9.89 3.12
CA ALA A 99 -1.94 -10.26 3.57
C ALA A 99 -1.71 -11.79 3.58
N LYS A 100 -2.77 -12.57 3.78
CA LYS A 100 -2.73 -14.04 3.71
C LYS A 100 -2.56 -14.60 2.29
N ASP A 101 -2.88 -13.80 1.26
CA ASP A 101 -2.92 -14.26 -0.13
C ASP A 101 -1.71 -13.76 -0.93
N LEU A 102 -0.59 -13.48 -0.27
CA LEU A 102 0.62 -12.94 -0.92
C LEU A 102 1.23 -13.87 -1.98
N GLY A 103 1.03 -15.19 -1.87
CA GLY A 103 1.55 -16.16 -2.85
C GLY A 103 0.88 -16.11 -4.24
N LYS A 104 -0.10 -15.21 -4.45
CA LYS A 104 -0.71 -14.97 -5.76
C LYS A 104 0.07 -13.99 -6.64
N PHE A 105 1.00 -13.25 -6.03
CA PHE A 105 1.96 -12.37 -6.70
C PHE A 105 3.29 -13.09 -6.86
#